data_AF-A0A922XDS6-F1
#
_entry.id   AF-A0A922XDS6-F1
#
_cell.length_a   1.000
_cell.length_b   1.000
_cell.length_c   1.000
_cell.angle_alpha   90.00
_cell.angle_beta   90.00
_cell.angle_gamma   90.00
#
_symmetry.space_group_name_H-M   'P 1'
#
loop_
_entity.id
_entity.type
_entity.pdbx_description
1 polymer ?
#
loop_
_entity_poly.entity_id
_entity_poly.type
_entity_poly.pdbx_seq_one_letter_code
_entity_poly.pdbx_strand_id
1 'polypeptide(L)' 'MRNTRDTQLLFDLSKPGRRAARLPACDVPEAAVEDLLPASAVAAAPPALPEVPEPQIIRHYLNLSTLNMSV' A
#
# COMPACT_ATOMS: atom_id res chain seq x y z
N MET A 1 11.59 23.55 -10.39
CA MET A 1 11.46 22.44 -11.36
C MET A 1 10.44 21.45 -10.81
N ARG A 2 9.45 21.04 -11.60
CA ARG A 2 8.47 20.03 -11.19
C ARG A 2 9.14 18.64 -11.22
N ASN A 3 8.97 17.86 -10.16
CA ASN A 3 9.46 16.48 -10.14
C ASN A 3 8.59 15.63 -11.09
N THR A 4 9.22 14.94 -12.04
CA THR A 4 8.52 14.13 -13.06
C THR A 4 8.56 12.63 -12.77
N ARG A 5 9.28 12.20 -11.73
CA ARG A 5 9.37 10.79 -11.32
C ARG A 5 8.10 10.36 -10.59
N ASP A 6 7.70 9.09 -10.77
CA ASP A 6 6.53 8.46 -10.12
C ASP A 6 5.20 9.21 -10.32
N THR A 7 5.00 9.77 -11.52
CA THR A 7 3.79 10.50 -11.93
C THR A 7 2.73 9.61 -12.61
N GLN A 8 3.04 8.33 -12.82
CA GLN A 8 2.13 7.30 -13.34
C GLN A 8 1.07 6.93 -12.30
N LEU A 9 0.06 6.13 -12.68
CA LEU A 9 -0.90 5.60 -11.71
C LEU A 9 -0.16 4.77 -10.65
N LEU A 10 -0.63 4.80 -9.40
CA LEU A 10 0.01 4.06 -8.31
C LEU A 10 0.10 2.55 -8.60
N PHE A 11 -0.89 2.00 -9.32
CA PHE A 11 -0.92 0.61 -9.77
C PHE A 11 0.14 0.30 -10.84
N ASP A 12 0.47 1.24 -11.72
CA ASP A 12 1.52 1.07 -12.75
C ASP A 12 2.92 1.03 -12.13
N LEU A 13 3.10 1.67 -10.97
CA LEU A 13 4.35 1.69 -10.21
C LEU A 13 4.55 0.42 -9.35
N SER A 14 3.49 -0.38 -9.19
CA SER A 14 3.47 -1.59 -8.38
C SER A 14 4.48 -2.63 -8.87
N LYS A 15 5.22 -3.26 -7.96
CA LYS A 15 5.97 -4.49 -8.27
C LYS A 15 5.82 -5.51 -7.13
N PRO A 16 5.58 -6.79 -7.45
CA PRO A 16 5.42 -7.84 -6.45
C PRO A 16 6.58 -7.89 -5.44
N GLY A 17 6.24 -8.09 -4.17
CA GLY A 17 7.15 -8.19 -3.04
C GLY A 17 7.57 -6.85 -2.43
N ARG A 18 7.20 -5.71 -3.02
CA ARG A 18 7.55 -4.38 -2.48
C ARG A 18 6.60 -3.99 -1.36
N ARG A 19 7.15 -3.37 -0.33
CA ARG A 19 6.40 -2.93 0.85
C ARG A 19 6.82 -1.53 1.25
N ALA A 20 5.83 -0.75 1.68
CA ALA A 20 6.06 0.60 2.16
C ALA A 20 6.58 0.61 3.59
N ALA A 21 5.81 0.03 4.51
CA ALA A 21 6.15 0.00 5.92
C ALA A 21 6.54 -1.40 6.37
N ARG A 22 7.45 -1.46 7.35
CA ARG A 22 7.70 -2.66 8.16
C ARG A 22 7.23 -2.38 9.57
N LEU A 23 6.18 -3.08 10.01
CA LEU A 23 5.70 -2.99 11.37
C LEU A 23 6.68 -3.69 12.32
N PRO A 24 6.75 -3.26 13.60
CA PRO A 24 7.50 -3.99 14.62
C PRO A 24 6.93 -5.41 14.80
N ALA A 25 7.70 -6.28 15.44
CA ALA A 25 7.24 -7.62 15.80
C ALA A 25 5.98 -7.53 16.68
N CYS A 26 5.03 -8.43 16.45
CA CYS A 26 3.81 -8.52 17.24
C CYS A 26 4.14 -9.10 18.64
N ASP A 27 3.54 -8.54 19.68
CA ASP A 27 3.70 -8.98 21.06
C ASP A 27 2.71 -10.08 21.46
N VAL A 28 1.76 -10.40 20.59
CA VAL A 28 0.81 -11.51 20.75
C VAL A 28 1.22 -12.74 19.93
N PRO A 29 0.89 -13.97 20.39
CA PRO A 29 1.13 -15.18 19.63
C PRO A 29 0.40 -15.17 18.28
N GLU A 30 1.02 -15.79 17.27
CA GLU A 30 0.38 -16.00 15.97
C GLU A 30 -0.75 -17.04 16.09
N ALA A 31 -1.88 -16.76 15.46
CA ALA A 31 -3.02 -17.68 15.33
C ALA A 31 -3.49 -17.73 13.87
N ALA A 32 -3.98 -18.88 13.44
CA ALA A 32 -4.52 -19.05 12.10
C ALA A 32 -5.83 -18.24 11.95
N VAL A 33 -6.07 -17.63 10.79
CA VAL A 33 -7.23 -16.76 10.57
C VAL A 33 -8.54 -17.54 10.70
N GLU A 34 -8.50 -18.82 10.36
CA GLU A 34 -9.61 -19.77 10.44
C GLU A 34 -10.09 -20.02 11.88
N ASP A 35 -9.21 -19.85 12.87
CA ASP A 35 -9.54 -19.97 14.29
C ASP A 35 -10.13 -18.66 14.86
N LEU A 36 -9.94 -17.54 14.14
CA LEU A 36 -10.31 -16.20 14.58
C LEU A 36 -11.60 -15.68 13.95
N LEU A 37 -11.91 -16.10 12.71
CA LEU A 37 -13.03 -15.59 11.93
C LEU A 37 -13.84 -16.74 11.30
N PRO A 38 -15.17 -16.60 11.18
CA PRO A 38 -15.98 -17.55 10.43
C PRO A 38 -15.58 -17.52 8.95
N ALA A 39 -15.64 -18.66 8.26
CA ALA A 39 -15.22 -18.78 6.85
C ALA A 39 -15.94 -17.79 5.91
N SER A 40 -17.19 -17.42 6.21
CA SER A 40 -17.95 -16.42 5.44
C SER A 40 -17.38 -15.00 5.51
N ALA A 41 -16.53 -14.71 6.49
CA ALA A 41 -15.87 -13.42 6.68
C ALA A 41 -14.41 -13.39 6.14
N VAL A 42 -13.87 -14.53 5.70
CA VAL A 42 -12.49 -14.63 5.19
C VAL A 42 -12.47 -14.38 3.68
N ALA A 43 -11.61 -13.46 3.24
CA ALA A 43 -11.42 -13.20 1.81
C ALA A 43 -10.69 -14.37 1.13
N ALA A 44 -11.17 -14.80 -0.05
CA ALA A 44 -10.58 -15.92 -0.80
C ALA A 44 -9.17 -15.61 -1.36
N ALA A 45 -8.83 -14.33 -1.53
CA ALA A 45 -7.52 -13.87 -1.95
C ALA A 45 -7.24 -12.48 -1.37
N PRO A 46 -5.95 -12.09 -1.21
CA PRO A 46 -5.59 -10.72 -0.87
C PRO A 46 -6.17 -9.72 -1.88
N PRO A 47 -6.59 -8.52 -1.43
CA PRO A 47 -7.02 -7.48 -2.34
C PRO A 47 -5.87 -7.08 -3.28
N ALA A 48 -6.19 -6.68 -4.51
CA ALA A 48 -5.23 -6.25 -5.52
C ALA A 48 -4.66 -4.85 -5.24
N LEU A 49 -4.06 -4.66 -4.06
CA LEU A 49 -3.43 -3.41 -3.66
C LEU A 49 -2.05 -3.26 -4.32
N PRO A 50 -1.61 -2.02 -4.60
CA PRO A 50 -0.31 -1.78 -5.18
C PRO A 50 0.83 -2.05 -4.18
N GLU A 51 1.88 -2.69 -4.66
CA GLU A 51 3.09 -3.02 -3.90
C GLU A 51 4.21 -2.04 -4.27
N VAL A 52 4.44 -1.04 -3.41
CA VAL A 52 5.36 0.08 -3.66
C VAL A 52 6.17 0.42 -2.39
N PRO A 53 7.43 0.87 -2.53
CA PRO A 53 8.27 1.23 -1.40
C PRO A 53 7.93 2.65 -0.91
N GLU A 54 8.20 2.93 0.36
CA GLU A 54 7.83 4.20 1.02
C GLU A 54 8.30 5.46 0.25
N PRO A 55 9.55 5.55 -0.25
CA PRO A 55 9.98 6.74 -0.98
C PRO A 55 9.18 7.01 -2.26
N GLN A 56 8.70 5.95 -2.95
CA GLN A 56 7.86 6.13 -4.14
C GLN A 56 6.45 6.58 -3.76
N ILE A 57 5.86 6.03 -2.69
CA ILE A 57 4.54 6.48 -2.19
C ILE A 57 4.59 7.96 -1.86
N ILE A 58 5.58 8.39 -1.06
CA ILE A 58 5.72 9.79 -0.64
C ILE A 58 5.83 10.70 -1.86
N ARG A 59 6.70 10.36 -2.82
CA ARG A 59 6.88 11.14 -4.05
C ARG A 59 5.62 11.19 -4.91
N HIS A 60 4.91 10.06 -5.05
CA HIS A 60 3.66 9.99 -5.82
C HIS A 60 2.61 10.96 -5.24
N TYR A 61 2.33 10.87 -3.94
CA TYR A 61 1.33 11.74 -3.31
C TYR A 61 1.77 13.20 -3.19
N LEU A 62 3.07 13.47 -3.00
CA LEU A 62 3.60 14.84 -3.08
C LEU A 62 3.44 15.45 -4.48
N ASN A 63 3.62 14.66 -5.55
CA ASN A 63 3.38 15.15 -6.91
C ASN A 63 1.87 15.41 -7.14
N LEU A 64 1.00 14.50 -6.68
CA LEU A 64 -0.45 14.66 -6.79
C LEU A 64 -0.96 15.89 -6.04
N SER A 65 -0.43 16.19 -4.85
CA SER A 65 -0.87 17.36 -4.08
C SER A 65 -0.64 18.69 -4.83
N THR A 66 0.39 18.78 -5.68
CA THR A 66 0.63 19.96 -6.53
C THR A 66 -0.40 20.15 -7.65
N LEU A 67 -1.28 19.17 -7.88
CA LEU A 67 -2.38 19.25 -8.83
C LEU A 67 -3.71 19.66 -8.17
N ASN A 68 -3.77 19.66 -6.84
CA ASN A 68 -4.99 20.03 -6.11
C ASN A 68 -5.17 21.56 -6.13
N MET A 69 -6.38 22.01 -6.46
CA MET A 69 -6.79 23.41 -6.36
C MET A 69 -8.02 23.47 -5.45
N SER A 70 -8.02 24.40 -4.49
CA SER A 70 -9.18 24.67 -3.61
C SER A 70 -9.60 26.12 -3.81
N VAL A 71 -10.91 26.37 -3.74
CA VAL A 71 -11.53 27.71 -3.68
C VAL A 71 -12.03 27.95 -2.27
#